data_AF-A0A259HIL9-F1
#
_entry.id   AF-A0A259HIL9-F1
#
_cell.length_a   1.000
_cell.length_b   1.000
_cell.length_c   1.000
_cell.angle_alpha   90.00
_cell.angle_beta   90.00
_cell.angle_gamma   90.00
#
_symmetry.space_group_name_H-M   'P 1'
#
loop_
_entity.id
_entity.type
_entity.pdbx_description
1 polymer ?
#
loop_
_entity_poly.entity_id
_entity_poly.type
_entity_poly.pdbx_seq_one_letter_code
_entity_poly.pdbx_strand_id
1 'polypeptide(L)'
;MKRINLLFTGQELDENILEELPIQFYVSVLPFIKTELLSNKHLIEQLNFIIESECQVIVTSNIAAKWITKYATNIPNWKIACMTGKTKDVFVTNEWKNLIVLTDQKSELLAE
;
A
#
# COMPACT_ATOMS: atom_id res chain seq x y z
N MET A 1 33.88 15.34 12.68
CA MET A 1 32.52 15.80 12.31
C MET A 1 31.53 15.08 13.22
N LYS A 2 30.63 15.77 13.95
CA LYS A 2 29.61 15.11 14.77
C LYS A 2 28.55 14.50 13.84
N ARG A 3 28.30 13.20 13.96
CA ARG A 3 27.23 12.51 13.22
C ARG A 3 25.89 12.68 13.94
N ILE A 4 24.81 12.84 13.17
CA ILE A 4 23.44 12.86 13.70
C ILE A 4 22.93 11.43 13.72
N ASN A 5 22.49 10.94 14.89
CA ASN A 5 21.94 9.60 15.04
C ASN A 5 20.42 9.65 14.88
N LEU A 6 19.87 8.79 14.02
CA LEU A 6 18.43 8.62 13.80
C LEU A 6 18.02 7.20 14.18
N LEU A 7 16.83 7.06 14.76
CA LEU A 7 16.17 5.77 14.94
C LEU A 7 14.98 5.72 13.99
N PHE A 8 15.00 4.79 13.04
CA PHE A 8 13.88 4.54 12.14
C PHE A 8 13.02 3.41 12.69
N THR A 9 11.74 3.71 12.91
CA THR A 9 10.78 2.82 13.55
C THR A 9 9.59 2.45 12.66
N GLY A 10 9.71 2.73 11.35
CA GLY A 10 8.68 2.47 10.35
C GLY A 10 8.55 0.99 9.99
N GLN A 11 7.83 0.71 8.90
CA GLN A 11 7.68 -0.65 8.38
C GLN A 11 8.98 -1.10 7.69
N GLU A 12 9.26 -2.40 7.72
CA GLU A 12 10.44 -3.03 7.09
C GLU A 12 10.54 -2.72 5.57
N LEU A 13 9.41 -2.43 4.92
CA LEU A 13 9.32 -2.11 3.48
C LEU A 13 9.70 -0.65 3.11
N ASP A 14 9.96 0.22 4.08
CA ASP A 14 10.38 1.61 3.84
C ASP A 14 11.91 1.80 3.85
N GLU A 15 12.69 0.69 3.83
CA GLU A 15 14.16 0.71 3.82
C GLU A 15 14.77 1.54 2.68
N ASN A 16 14.08 1.70 1.55
CA ASN A 16 14.54 2.54 0.43
C ASN A 16 14.78 4.01 0.83
N ILE A 17 14.09 4.52 1.87
CA ILE A 17 14.29 5.88 2.39
C ILE A 17 15.68 6.03 3.03
N LEU A 18 16.27 4.92 3.50
CA LEU A 18 17.57 4.91 4.16
C LEU A 18 18.73 5.01 3.17
N GLU A 19 18.53 4.55 1.92
CA GLU A 19 19.57 4.57 0.88
C GLU A 19 19.89 6.01 0.39
N GLU A 20 18.97 6.96 0.58
CA GLU A 20 19.11 8.35 0.14
C GLU A 20 19.70 9.29 1.22
N LEU A 21 20.03 8.77 2.41
CA LEU A 21 20.46 9.62 3.52
C LEU A 21 21.94 10.06 3.39
N PRO A 22 22.25 11.36 3.60
CA PRO A 22 23.62 11.85 3.57
C PRO A 22 24.53 11.18 4.63
N ILE A 23 25.82 11.05 4.32
CA ILE A 23 26.86 10.39 5.15
C ILE A 23 26.98 10.96 6.58
N GLN A 24 26.46 12.16 6.83
CA GLN A 24 26.42 12.78 8.15
C GLN A 24 25.37 12.18 9.11
N PHE A 25 24.45 11.35 8.59
CA PHE A 25 23.46 10.62 9.37
C PHE A 25 23.92 9.18 9.62
N TYR A 26 23.70 8.72 10.84
CA TYR A 26 23.79 7.31 11.20
C TYR A 26 22.39 6.85 11.59
N VAL A 27 21.85 5.85 10.90
CA VAL A 27 20.49 5.36 11.17
C VAL A 27 20.54 3.96 11.77
N SER A 28 19.87 3.79 12.90
CA SER A 28 19.52 2.49 13.46
C SER A 28 18.09 2.16 13.05
N VAL A 29 17.86 0.95 12.54
CA VAL A 29 16.54 0.48 12.11
C VAL A 29 15.99 -0.47 13.16
N LEU A 30 14.82 -0.16 13.69
CA LEU A 30 14.10 -1.01 14.64
C LEU A 30 12.60 -1.00 14.27
N PRO A 31 12.18 -1.81 13.29
CA PRO A 31 10.80 -1.79 12.82
C PRO A 31 9.87 -2.34 13.90
N PHE A 32 8.85 -1.56 14.29
CA PHE A 32 7.85 -2.01 15.27
C PHE A 32 6.67 -2.73 14.62
N ILE A 33 6.52 -2.63 13.30
CA ILE A 33 5.41 -3.21 12.55
C ILE A 33 5.98 -4.20 11.54
N LYS A 34 5.80 -5.49 11.83
CA LYS A 34 6.04 -6.56 10.86
C LYS A 34 4.79 -6.74 10.01
N THR A 35 4.94 -6.63 8.69
CA THR A 35 3.84 -6.90 7.75
C THR A 35 4.16 -8.17 6.99
N GLU A 36 3.43 -9.25 7.25
CA GLU A 36 3.60 -10.51 6.54
C GLU A 36 2.58 -10.62 5.40
N LEU A 37 3.05 -11.00 4.22
CA LEU A 37 2.17 -11.33 3.09
C LEU A 37 1.28 -12.50 3.47
N LEU A 38 -0.02 -12.37 3.20
CA LEU A 38 -0.96 -13.47 3.35
C LEU A 38 -0.55 -14.62 2.43
N SER A 39 0.02 -15.67 3.02
CA SER A 39 0.35 -16.94 2.35
C SER A 39 -0.77 -17.98 2.48
N ASN A 40 -1.86 -17.61 3.17
CA ASN A 40 -3.02 -18.46 3.36
C ASN A 40 -3.81 -18.58 2.07
N LYS A 41 -3.81 -19.79 1.48
CA LYS A 41 -4.52 -20.10 0.23
C LYS A 41 -6.01 -19.75 0.28
N HIS A 42 -6.67 -19.97 1.40
CA HIS A 42 -8.11 -19.70 1.53
C HIS A 42 -8.43 -18.20 1.41
N LEU A 43 -7.59 -17.34 1.98
CA LEU A 43 -7.75 -15.89 1.86
C LEU A 43 -7.44 -15.40 0.45
N ILE A 44 -6.50 -16.03 -0.25
CA ILE A 44 -6.20 -15.73 -1.66
C ILE A 44 -7.39 -16.14 -2.55
N GLU A 45 -8.01 -17.29 -2.31
CA GLU A 45 -9.21 -17.72 -3.04
C GLU A 45 -10.39 -16.75 -2.84
N GLN A 46 -10.62 -16.29 -1.60
CA GLN A 46 -11.63 -15.26 -1.32
C GLN A 46 -11.32 -13.94 -2.04
N LEU A 47 -10.05 -13.52 -2.07
CA LEU A 47 -9.64 -12.32 -2.80
C LEU A 47 -9.91 -12.46 -4.30
N ASN A 48 -9.60 -13.62 -4.90
CA ASN A 48 -9.89 -13.89 -6.31
C ASN A 48 -11.39 -13.81 -6.62
N PHE A 49 -12.23 -14.37 -5.74
CA PHE A 49 -13.68 -14.25 -5.88
C PHE A 49 -14.15 -12.79 -5.87
N ILE A 50 -13.58 -11.96 -4.99
CA ILE A 50 -13.90 -10.52 -4.94
C ILE A 50 -13.42 -9.83 -6.22
N ILE A 51 -12.23 -10.19 -6.73
CA ILE A 51 -11.64 -9.63 -7.97
C ILE A 51 -12.54 -9.90 -9.18
N GLU A 52 -13.15 -11.09 -9.23
CA GLU A 52 -14.07 -11.48 -10.30
C GLU A 52 -15.48 -10.86 -10.14
N SER A 53 -15.79 -10.31 -8.97
CA SER A 53 -17.10 -9.75 -8.65
C SER A 53 -17.18 -8.25 -8.97
N GLU A 54 -18.36 -7.78 -9.38
CA GLU A 54 -18.66 -6.34 -9.43
C GLU A 54 -18.88 -5.82 -8.01
N CYS A 55 -18.01 -4.93 -7.54
CA CYS A 55 -18.10 -4.39 -6.19
C CYS A 55 -17.48 -2.99 -6.04
N GLN A 56 -17.79 -2.35 -4.92
CA GLN A 56 -17.11 -1.15 -4.46
C GLN A 56 -16.10 -1.53 -3.38
N VAL A 57 -14.85 -1.09 -3.53
CA VAL A 57 -13.74 -1.46 -2.65
C VAL A 57 -13.12 -0.19 -2.06
N ILE A 58 -12.93 -0.20 -0.73
CA ILE A 58 -12.24 0.86 -0.01
C ILE A 58 -10.82 0.40 0.31
N VAL A 59 -9.81 1.14 -0.15
CA VAL A 59 -8.40 0.79 0.03
C VAL A 59 -7.65 1.88 0.79
N THR A 60 -7.28 1.57 2.02
CA THR A 60 -6.73 2.55 2.98
C THR A 60 -5.21 2.54 3.11
N SER A 61 -4.51 1.60 2.46
CA SER A 61 -3.05 1.52 2.55
C SER A 61 -2.39 1.15 1.23
N ASN A 62 -1.15 1.63 1.05
CA ASN A 62 -0.32 1.32 -0.11
C ASN A 62 -0.01 -0.18 -0.21
N ILE A 63 0.16 -0.87 0.92
CA ILE A 63 0.42 -2.32 0.96
C ILE A 63 -0.80 -3.08 0.46
N ALA A 64 -2.01 -2.74 0.92
CA ALA A 64 -3.23 -3.38 0.45
C ALA A 64 -3.42 -3.18 -1.06
N ALA A 65 -3.19 -1.96 -1.57
CA ALA A 65 -3.23 -1.69 -3.01
C ALA A 65 -2.23 -2.56 -3.78
N LYS A 66 -0.97 -2.64 -3.31
CA LYS A 66 0.07 -3.46 -3.94
C LYS A 66 -0.31 -4.95 -3.96
N TRP A 67 -0.97 -5.44 -2.92
CA TRP A 67 -1.38 -6.83 -2.84
C TRP A 67 -2.51 -7.14 -3.81
N ILE A 68 -3.55 -6.32 -3.82
CA ILE A 68 -4.69 -6.49 -4.73
C ILE A 68 -4.21 -6.50 -6.18
N THR A 69 -3.41 -5.52 -6.60
CA THR A 69 -2.92 -5.43 -7.98
C THR A 69 -1.95 -6.56 -8.34
N LYS A 70 -1.26 -7.14 -7.35
CA LYS A 70 -0.36 -8.28 -7.57
C LYS A 70 -1.11 -9.60 -7.81
N TYR A 71 -2.25 -9.81 -7.14
CA TYR A 71 -3.00 -11.06 -7.24
C TYR A 71 -4.07 -11.04 -8.33
N ALA A 72 -4.52 -9.86 -8.75
CA ALA A 72 -5.47 -9.75 -9.84
C ALA A 72 -4.82 -10.11 -11.19
N THR A 73 -5.37 -11.14 -11.83
CA THR A 73 -4.93 -11.59 -13.16
C THR A 73 -5.44 -10.68 -14.28
N ASN A 74 -6.51 -9.93 -14.04
CA ASN A 74 -7.14 -9.00 -14.97
C ASN A 74 -7.57 -7.70 -14.24
N ILE A 75 -7.87 -6.65 -15.00
CA ILE A 75 -8.47 -5.43 -14.45
C ILE A 75 -9.91 -5.74 -14.01
N PRO A 76 -10.26 -5.58 -12.72
CA PRO A 76 -11.58 -5.95 -12.22
C PRO A 76 -12.64 -4.90 -12.56
N ASN A 77 -13.91 -5.30 -12.55
CA ASN A 77 -15.04 -4.38 -12.71
C ASN A 77 -15.41 -3.76 -11.35
N TRP A 78 -14.52 -2.92 -10.82
CA TRP A 78 -14.68 -2.33 -9.49
C TRP A 78 -14.87 -0.82 -9.52
N LYS A 79 -15.45 -0.30 -8.44
CA LYS A 79 -15.38 1.12 -8.06
C LYS A 79 -14.47 1.25 -6.84
N ILE A 80 -13.34 1.94 -6.99
CA ILE A 80 -12.32 2.04 -5.96
C ILE A 80 -12.40 3.40 -5.26
N ALA A 81 -12.62 3.40 -3.96
CA ALA A 81 -12.36 4.54 -3.08
C ALA A 81 -11.02 4.30 -2.37
N CYS A 82 -10.05 5.22 -2.46
CA CYS A 82 -8.74 4.97 -1.86
C CYS A 82 -8.06 6.21 -1.28
N MET A 83 -7.10 5.97 -0.40
CA MET A 83 -6.30 7.08 0.14
C MET A 83 -5.46 7.74 -0.96
N THR A 84 -5.26 9.06 -0.84
CA THR A 84 -4.36 9.81 -1.71
C THR A 84 -2.88 9.42 -1.52
N GLY A 85 -2.01 9.93 -2.41
CA GLY A 85 -0.57 9.64 -2.38
C GLY A 85 -0.25 8.19 -2.75
N LYS A 86 0.63 7.55 -1.98
CA LYS A 86 1.21 6.22 -2.30
C LYS A 86 0.17 5.14 -2.61
N THR A 87 -1.03 5.20 -2.04
CA THR A 87 -2.11 4.22 -2.30
C THR A 87 -2.71 4.42 -3.70
N LYS A 88 -3.09 5.66 -4.04
CA LYS A 88 -3.55 6.03 -5.38
C LYS A 88 -2.50 5.71 -6.46
N ASP A 89 -1.24 6.03 -6.19
CA ASP A 89 -0.14 5.86 -7.14
C ASP A 89 0.03 4.40 -7.60
N VAL A 90 -0.24 3.44 -6.71
CA VAL A 90 -0.21 2.01 -7.05
C VAL A 90 -1.24 1.68 -8.13
N PHE A 91 -2.49 2.14 -8.00
CA PHE A 91 -3.52 1.90 -9.00
C PHE A 91 -3.24 2.62 -10.32
N VAL A 92 -2.69 3.83 -10.26
CA VAL A 92 -2.29 4.57 -11.48
C VAL A 92 -1.18 3.83 -12.23
N THR A 93 -0.16 3.35 -11.51
CA THR A 93 0.98 2.61 -12.09
C THR A 93 0.57 1.28 -12.70
N ASN A 94 -0.46 0.63 -12.15
CA ASN A 94 -1.02 -0.64 -12.67
C ASN A 94 -2.16 -0.42 -13.69
N GLU A 95 -2.31 0.79 -14.24
CA GLU A 95 -3.34 1.13 -15.24
C GLU A 95 -4.81 1.06 -14.77
N TRP A 96 -5.04 0.99 -13.46
CA TRP A 96 -6.37 0.93 -12.85
C TRP A 96 -6.95 2.31 -12.51
N LYS A 97 -6.34 3.39 -13.02
CA LYS A 97 -6.72 4.79 -12.70
C LYS A 97 -8.21 5.07 -12.95
N ASN A 98 -8.82 4.43 -13.95
CA ASN A 98 -10.21 4.66 -14.35
C ASN A 98 -11.21 3.98 -13.39
N LEU A 99 -10.76 3.06 -12.54
CA LEU A 99 -11.60 2.42 -11.52
C LEU A 99 -11.75 3.31 -10.27
N ILE A 100 -10.91 4.33 -10.12
CA ILE A 100 -10.89 5.19 -8.93
C ILE A 100 -12.04 6.20 -9.02
N VAL A 101 -12.99 6.09 -8.09
CA VAL A 101 -14.17 6.97 -8.02
C VAL A 101 -14.04 8.04 -6.94
N LEU A 102 -13.22 7.81 -5.91
CA LEU A 102 -13.06 8.73 -4.78
C LEU A 102 -11.65 8.61 -4.19
N THR A 103 -11.07 9.74 -3.78
CA THR A 103 -9.83 9.74 -3.02
C THR A 103 -9.82 10.78 -1.92
N ASP A 104 -9.29 10.44 -0.75
CA ASP A 104 -9.14 11.37 0.38
C ASP A 104 -7.82 11.14 1.16
N GLN A 105 -7.44 12.09 2.00
CA GLN A 105 -6.34 11.96 2.97
C GLN A 105 -6.79 11.34 4.31
N LYS A 106 -8.10 11.27 4.56
CA LYS A 106 -8.70 10.75 5.79
C LYS A 106 -9.63 9.58 5.47
N SER A 107 -9.46 8.46 6.16
CA SER A 107 -10.23 7.24 5.93
C SER A 107 -11.73 7.42 6.19
N GLU A 108 -12.09 8.34 7.08
CA GLU A 108 -13.47 8.65 7.47
C GLU A 108 -14.29 9.21 6.29
N LEU A 109 -13.62 9.84 5.33
CA LEU A 109 -14.24 10.47 4.16
C LEU A 109 -14.32 9.52 2.95
N LEU A 110 -13.84 8.28 3.07
CA LEU A 110 -13.90 7.27 2.01
C LEU A 110 -15.18 6.40 2.04
N ALA A 111 -16.00 6.54 3.08
CA ALA A 111 -17.18 5.69 3.33
C ALA A 111 -18.53 6.41 3.18
N GLU A 112 -18.52 7.62 2.64
CA GLU A 112 -19.73 8.37 2.22
C GLU A 112 -20.20 7.96 0.82
#